data_AF-A0A0M8V817-F1
#
_entry.id   AF-A0A0M8V817-F1
#
_cell.length_a   1.000
_cell.length_b   1.000
_cell.length_c   1.000
_cell.angle_alpha   90.00
_cell.angle_beta   90.00
_cell.angle_gamma   90.00
#
_symmetry.space_group_name_H-M   'P 1'
#
loop_
_entity.id
_entity.type
_entity.pdbx_description
1 polymer ?
#
loop_
_entity_poly.entity_id
_entity_poly.type
_entity_poly.pdbx_seq_one_letter_code
_entity_poly.pdbx_strand_id
1 'polypeptide(L)' 'MCVVTARRPVRLSRAAEDYRPPTPTDGCAACGELAAHRGAAQAAFDYSAVSDANVRLRAHLLDAHRST' A
#
# COMPACT_ATOMS: atom_id res chain seq x y z
N MET A 1 -21.36 -23.41 19.05
CA MET A 1 -22.13 -22.21 19.44
C MET A 1 -21.14 -21.06 19.60
N CYS A 2 -20.98 -20.20 18.59
CA CYS A 2 -20.01 -19.09 18.62
C CYS A 2 -20.68 -17.85 19.23
N VAL A 3 -20.23 -17.41 20.40
CA VAL A 3 -20.71 -16.18 21.03
C VAL A 3 -19.96 -15.01 20.39
N VAL A 4 -20.54 -14.38 19.37
CA VAL A 4 -19.98 -13.17 18.76
C VAL A 4 -20.29 -12.01 19.72
N THR A 5 -19.36 -11.68 20.60
CA THR A 5 -19.43 -10.44 21.37
C THR A 5 -19.35 -9.27 20.40
N ALA A 6 -20.34 -8.36 20.46
CA ALA A 6 -20.36 -7.17 19.63
C ALA A 6 -19.15 -6.29 19.97
N ARG A 7 -18.12 -6.33 19.12
CA ARG A 7 -16.94 -5.46 19.26
C ARG A 7 -17.39 -4.02 19.07
N ARG A 8 -17.00 -3.12 19.98
CA ARG A 8 -17.20 -1.67 19.81
C ARG A 8 -16.57 -1.22 18.48
N PRO A 9 -17.23 -0.36 17.70
CA PRO A 9 -16.68 0.12 16.44
C PRO A 9 -15.42 0.94 16.70
N VAL A 10 -14.32 0.58 16.03
CA VAL A 10 -13.11 1.38 16.01
C VAL A 10 -13.38 2.61 15.16
N ARG A 11 -13.29 3.81 15.75
CA ARG A 11 -13.25 5.04 14.95
C ARG A 11 -11.89 5.10 14.26
N LEU A 12 -11.89 4.98 12.94
CA LEU A 12 -10.70 5.21 12.13
C LEU A 12 -10.30 6.69 12.28
N SER A 13 -9.01 6.93 12.50
CA SER A 13 -8.48 8.28 12.54
C SER A 13 -8.46 8.87 11.14
N ARG A 14 -8.52 10.21 11.04
CA ARG A 14 -8.42 10.94 9.76
C ARG A 14 -7.17 10.58 8.95
N ALA A 15 -6.09 10.19 9.63
CA ALA A 15 -4.88 9.69 9.00
C ALA A 15 -5.07 8.40 8.18
N ALA A 16 -6.03 7.54 8.53
CA ALA A 16 -6.39 6.37 7.73
C ALA A 16 -7.22 6.75 6.50
N GLU A 17 -8.04 7.82 6.60
CA GLU A 17 -8.80 8.38 5.48
C GLU A 17 -7.86 9.08 4.47
N ASP A 18 -6.78 9.69 4.96
CA ASP A 18 -5.74 10.34 4.17
C ASP A 18 -4.66 9.35 3.65
N TYR A 19 -5.04 8.12 3.28
CA TYR A 19 -4.10 7.15 2.72
C TYR A 19 -3.46 7.69 1.44
N ARG A 20 -2.18 8.09 1.54
CA ARG A 20 -1.35 8.43 0.38
C ARG A 20 -0.55 7.19 -0.05
N PRO A 21 -0.72 6.71 -1.29
CA PRO A 21 0.12 5.65 -1.83
C PRO A 21 1.61 6.06 -1.79
N PRO A 22 2.54 5.13 -1.56
CA PRO A 22 3.97 5.40 -1.64
C PRO A 22 4.36 5.89 -3.04
N THR A 23 5.28 6.88 -3.07
CA THR A 23 5.85 7.45 -4.28
C THR A 23 7.14 6.71 -4.64
N PRO A 24 7.30 6.25 -5.89
CA PRO A 24 8.56 5.66 -6.35
C PRO A 24 9.69 6.69 -6.38
N THR A 25 10.92 6.26 -6.15
CA THR A 25 12.12 7.09 -6.36
C THR A 25 12.47 7.14 -7.85
N ASP A 26 12.70 8.34 -8.39
CA ASP A 26 13.09 8.52 -9.79
C ASP A 26 14.41 7.81 -10.09
N GLY A 27 14.49 7.16 -11.25
CA GLY A 27 15.67 6.42 -11.70
C GLY A 27 15.88 5.05 -11.05
N CYS A 28 15.08 4.65 -10.06
CA CYS A 28 15.12 3.29 -9.52
C CYS A 28 14.22 2.35 -10.33
N ALA A 29 14.83 1.37 -11.02
CA ALA A 29 14.10 0.42 -11.86
C ALA A 29 13.05 -0.39 -11.07
N ALA A 30 13.41 -0.90 -9.89
CA ALA A 30 12.50 -1.67 -9.04
C ALA A 30 11.31 -0.84 -8.54
N CYS A 31 11.53 0.44 -8.21
CA CYS A 31 10.45 1.37 -7.91
C CYS A 31 9.50 1.55 -9.11
N GLY A 32 10.05 1.70 -10.31
CA GLY A 32 9.29 1.83 -11.55
C GLY A 32 8.43 0.61 -11.86
N GLU A 33 8.99 -0.59 -11.72
CA GLU A 33 8.26 -1.85 -11.92
C GLU A 33 7.09 -2.01 -10.93
N LEU A 34 7.32 -1.73 -9.64
CA LEU A 34 6.27 -1.78 -8.63
C LEU A 34 5.17 -0.73 -8.89
N ALA A 35 5.54 0.46 -9.36
CA ALA A 35 4.59 1.50 -9.74
C ALA A 35 3.77 1.11 -10.99
N ALA A 36 4.41 0.49 -11.98
CA ALA A 36 3.74 -0.03 -13.18
C ALA A 36 2.77 -1.17 -12.84
N HIS A 37 3.20 -2.13 -12.01
CA HIS A 37 2.35 -3.21 -11.52
C HIS A 37 1.11 -2.66 -10.79
N ARG A 38 1.30 -1.64 -9.94
CA ARG A 38 0.21 -0.94 -9.28
C ARG A 38 -0.76 -0.30 -10.28
N GLY A 39 -0.25 0.36 -11.32
CA GLY A 39 -1.07 0.97 -12.37
C GLY A 39 -1.89 -0.06 -13.15
N ALA A 40 -1.28 -1.20 -13.51
CA ALA A 40 -1.97 -2.30 -14.17
C ALA A 40 -3.08 -2.90 -13.29
N ALA A 41 -2.82 -3.11 -12.00
CA ALA A 41 -3.81 -3.60 -11.05
C ALA A 41 -4.98 -2.62 -10.85
N GLN A 42 -4.72 -1.31 -10.83
CA GLN A 42 -5.78 -0.29 -10.82
C GLN A 42 -6.65 -0.37 -12.08
N ALA A 43 -6.05 -0.48 -13.26
CA ALA A 43 -6.78 -0.60 -14.51
C ALA A 43 -7.65 -1.88 -14.58
N ALA A 44 -7.22 -2.94 -13.91
CA ALA A 44 -7.95 -4.21 -13.78
C ALA A 44 -8.96 -4.23 -12.61
N PHE A 45 -9.08 -3.15 -11.82
CA PHE A 45 -9.89 -3.08 -10.60
C PHE A 45 -9.52 -4.13 -9.52
N ASP A 46 -8.28 -4.62 -9.53
CA ASP A 46 -7.76 -5.56 -8.52
C ASP A 46 -7.13 -4.77 -7.35
N TYR A 47 -7.97 -4.33 -6.42
CA TYR A 47 -7.52 -3.53 -5.28
C TYR A 47 -6.64 -4.29 -4.28
N SER A 48 -6.71 -5.62 -4.25
CA SER A 48 -5.80 -6.45 -3.45
C SER A 48 -4.38 -6.35 -4.00
N ALA A 49 -4.21 -6.52 -5.31
CA ALA A 49 -2.93 -6.37 -5.98
C ALA A 49 -2.37 -4.92 -5.89
N VAL A 50 -3.24 -3.91 -5.89
CA VAL A 50 -2.86 -2.50 -5.63
C VAL A 50 -2.28 -2.33 -4.22
N SER A 51 -2.96 -2.89 -3.21
CA SER A 51 -2.50 -2.83 -1.83
C SER A 51 -1.15 -3.53 -1.65
N ASP A 52 -1.02 -4.73 -2.22
CA ASP A 52 0.22 -5.50 -2.25
C ASP A 52 1.39 -4.73 -2.87
N ALA A 53 1.16 -4.11 -4.03
CA ALA A 53 2.17 -3.29 -4.70
C ALA A 53 2.62 -2.10 -3.82
N ASN A 54 1.68 -1.47 -3.10
CA ASN A 54 2.00 -0.41 -2.15
C ASN A 54 2.82 -0.92 -0.95
N VAL A 55 2.51 -2.10 -0.41
CA VAL A 55 3.29 -2.70 0.69
C VAL A 55 4.72 -3.02 0.22
N ARG A 56 4.87 -3.65 -0.96
CA ARG A 56 6.18 -3.96 -1.54
C ARG A 56 7.00 -2.71 -1.83
N LEU A 57 6.37 -1.66 -2.38
CA LEU A 57 7.06 -0.39 -2.65
C LEU A 57 7.54 0.27 -1.35
N ARG A 58 6.73 0.29 -0.28
CA ARG A 58 7.18 0.80 1.03
C ARG A 58 8.35 0.00 1.59
N ALA A 59 8.29 -1.33 1.51
CA ALA A 59 9.37 -2.18 1.99
C ALA A 59 10.68 -1.89 1.22
N HIS A 60 10.61 -1.79 -0.10
CA HIS A 60 11.76 -1.46 -0.94
C HIS A 60 12.33 -0.07 -0.64
N LEU A 61 11.48 0.96 -0.48
CA LEU A 61 11.92 2.30 -0.09
C LEU A 61 12.66 2.30 1.25
N LEU A 62 12.18 1.51 2.22
CA LEU A 62 12.82 1.40 3.53
C LEU A 62 14.12 0.60 3.53
N ASP A 63 14.30 -0.31 2.57
CA ASP A 63 15.49 -1.16 2.47
C ASP A 63 16.58 -0.51 1.61
N ALA A 64 16.22 -0.05 0.41
CA ALA A 64 17.16 0.47 -0.58
C ALA A 64 17.37 1.99 -0.53
N HIS A 65 16.44 2.74 0.07
CA HIS A 65 16.44 4.21 0.01
C HIS A 65 16.41 4.90 1.39
N ARG A 66 16.59 4.16 2.49
CA ARG A 66 16.49 4.69 3.87
C ARG A 66 17.79 5.32 4.41
N SER A 67 18.63 5.84 3.52
CA SER A 67 19.87 6.52 3.92
C SER A 67 20.23 7.63 2.93
N THR A 68 19.33 8.60 2.78
CA THR A 68 19.60 9.95 2.26
C THR A 68 18.60 10.89 2.93
#